data_AF-A0A953SXP3-F1
#
_entry.id   AF-A0A953SXP3-F1
#
_cell.length_a   1.000
_cell.length_b   1.000
_cell.length_c   1.000
_cell.angle_alpha   90.00
_cell.angle_beta   90.00
_cell.angle_gamma   90.00
#
_symmetry.space_group_name_H-M   'P 1'
#
loop_
_entity.id
_entity.type
_entity.pdbx_description
1 polymer ?
#
loop_
_entity_poly.entity_id
_entity_poly.type
_entity_poly.pdbx_seq_one_letter_code
_entity_poly.pdbx_strand_id
1 'polypeptide(L)'
;MNRKPTNAADYMEALPADQRGALLKLRKQIRAAAPGCEEHFGYGLPGFKLNGHPLVYFGAGKKHCALYGAVPPGFTEQLKNFKTSKGAIQFTPQKPLPAVLVKAIVKAKVAENEMRWPVKKMKRAGK
;
A
#
# COMPACT_ATOMS: atom_id res chain seq x y z
N MET A 1 18.29 -15.84 -15.55
CA MET A 1 18.32 -14.36 -15.66
C MET A 1 17.60 -13.79 -14.44
N ASN A 2 18.31 -13.17 -13.50
CA ASN A 2 17.73 -12.70 -12.23
C ASN A 2 17.67 -11.16 -12.20
N ARG A 3 16.87 -10.57 -13.10
CA ARG A 3 16.71 -9.12 -13.16
C ARG A 3 16.01 -8.65 -11.89
N LYS A 4 16.69 -7.86 -11.07
CA LYS A 4 16.07 -7.22 -9.92
C LYS A 4 15.13 -6.12 -10.46
N PRO A 5 13.88 -6.07 -9.98
CA PRO A 5 12.97 -5.04 -10.44
C PRO A 5 13.45 -3.66 -10.03
N THR A 6 13.50 -2.76 -11.01
CA THR A 6 13.92 -1.36 -10.81
C THR A 6 12.74 -0.42 -10.64
N ASN A 7 11.53 -0.88 -10.95
CA ASN A 7 10.30 -0.11 -10.82
C ASN A 7 9.09 -1.03 -10.58
N ALA A 8 7.96 -0.41 -10.24
CA ALA A 8 6.72 -1.13 -9.93
C ALA A 8 6.17 -1.96 -11.10
N ALA A 9 6.39 -1.53 -12.35
CA ALA A 9 5.92 -2.26 -13.53
C ALA A 9 6.73 -3.55 -13.72
N ASP A 10 8.07 -3.45 -13.68
CA ASP A 10 8.98 -4.61 -13.77
C ASP A 10 8.72 -5.61 -12.63
N TYR A 11 8.48 -5.10 -11.42
CA TYR A 11 8.06 -5.94 -10.27
C TYR A 11 6.76 -6.69 -10.56
N MET A 12 5.76 -6.04 -11.16
CA MET A 12 4.48 -6.68 -11.50
C MET A 12 4.60 -7.70 -12.63
N GLU A 13 5.51 -7.48 -13.59
CA GLU A 13 5.79 -8.42 -14.67
C GLU A 13 6.51 -9.68 -14.19
N ALA A 14 7.35 -9.54 -13.16
CA ALA A 14 8.02 -10.67 -12.51
C ALA A 14 7.07 -11.55 -11.67
N LEU A 15 5.85 -11.08 -11.40
CA LEU A 15 4.88 -11.81 -10.59
C LEU A 15 3.96 -12.71 -11.43
N PRO A 16 3.51 -13.85 -10.87
CA PRO A 16 2.49 -14.67 -11.52
C PRO A 16 1.18 -13.89 -11.69
N ALA A 17 0.45 -14.19 -12.77
CA ALA A 17 -0.74 -13.45 -13.20
C ALA A 17 -1.80 -13.25 -12.09
N ASP A 18 -2.00 -14.27 -11.27
CA ASP A 18 -2.95 -14.25 -10.14
C ASP A 18 -2.57 -13.21 -9.07
N GLN A 19 -1.29 -13.19 -8.66
CA GLN A 19 -0.77 -12.21 -7.71
C GLN A 19 -0.73 -10.81 -8.32
N ARG A 20 -0.31 -10.70 -9.59
CA ARG A 20 -0.29 -9.43 -10.34
C ARG A 20 -1.70 -8.81 -10.37
N GLY A 21 -2.73 -9.59 -10.66
CA GLY A 21 -4.13 -9.14 -10.66
C GLY A 21 -4.56 -8.59 -9.30
N ALA A 22 -4.25 -9.32 -8.23
CA ALA A 22 -4.58 -8.90 -6.87
C ALA A 22 -3.85 -7.62 -6.43
N LEU A 23 -2.54 -7.49 -6.74
CA LEU A 23 -1.77 -6.28 -6.42
C LEU A 23 -2.19 -5.08 -7.26
N LEU A 24 -2.54 -5.27 -8.54
CA LEU A 24 -3.07 -4.20 -9.39
C LEU A 24 -4.40 -3.67 -8.84
N LYS A 25 -5.27 -4.56 -8.35
CA LYS A 25 -6.52 -4.18 -7.69
C LYS A 25 -6.23 -3.38 -6.41
N LEU A 26 -5.32 -3.88 -5.58
CA LEU A 26 -4.88 -3.20 -4.36
C LEU A 26 -4.33 -1.79 -4.65
N ARG A 27 -3.46 -1.67 -5.66
CA ARG A 27 -2.90 -0.38 -6.12
C ARG A 27 -4.00 0.61 -6.48
N LYS A 28 -5.01 0.18 -7.24
CA LYS A 28 -6.17 1.03 -7.59
C LYS A 28 -6.96 1.44 -6.35
N GLN A 29 -7.20 0.52 -5.42
CA GLN A 29 -7.92 0.79 -4.17
C GLN A 29 -7.18 1.82 -3.29
N ILE A 30 -5.86 1.70 -3.15
CA ILE A 30 -5.03 2.64 -2.37
C ILE A 30 -5.08 4.03 -3.01
N ARG A 31 -4.84 4.12 -4.33
CA ARG A 31 -4.86 5.40 -5.05
C ARG A 31 -6.22 6.09 -5.01
N ALA A 32 -7.31 5.32 -5.06
CA ALA A 32 -8.66 5.86 -4.90
C ALA A 32 -8.95 6.32 -3.46
N ALA A 33 -8.31 5.71 -2.47
CA ALA A 33 -8.44 6.12 -1.07
C ALA A 33 -7.60 7.34 -0.72
N ALA A 34 -6.45 7.51 -1.37
CA ALA A 34 -5.51 8.61 -1.18
C ALA A 34 -5.06 9.18 -2.54
N PRO A 35 -5.85 10.04 -3.19
CA PRO A 35 -5.47 10.60 -4.49
C PRO A 35 -4.23 11.51 -4.44
N GLY A 36 -3.85 11.99 -3.25
CA GLY A 36 -2.66 12.82 -3.04
C GLY A 36 -1.37 12.03 -2.77
N CYS A 37 -1.40 10.69 -2.71
CA CYS A 37 -0.18 9.91 -2.53
C CYS A 37 0.56 9.70 -3.86
N GLU A 38 1.88 9.78 -3.80
CA GLU A 38 2.77 9.50 -4.92
C GLU A 38 3.21 8.04 -4.89
N GLU A 39 3.29 7.42 -6.06
CA GLU A 39 3.82 6.07 -6.19
C GLU A 39 5.34 6.07 -5.99
N HIS A 40 5.82 5.15 -5.18
CA HIS A 40 7.23 5.01 -4.89
C HIS A 40 7.64 3.54 -4.97
N PHE A 41 8.87 3.31 -5.42
CA PHE A 41 9.47 1.98 -5.43
C PHE A 41 10.69 2.01 -4.51
N GLY A 42 10.62 1.27 -3.41
CA GLY A 42 11.64 1.29 -2.37
C GLY A 42 11.76 -0.08 -1.71
N TYR A 43 12.95 -0.43 -1.24
CA TYR A 43 13.23 -1.76 -0.66
C TYR A 43 12.88 -2.93 -1.59
N GLY A 44 12.89 -2.72 -2.92
CA GLY A 44 12.49 -3.71 -3.91
C GLY A 44 10.99 -3.98 -3.97
N LEU A 45 10.17 -3.13 -3.35
CA LEU A 45 8.71 -3.24 -3.30
C LEU A 45 8.05 -1.96 -3.83
N PRO A 46 6.96 -2.09 -4.60
CA PRO A 46 6.11 -0.95 -4.92
C PRO A 46 5.34 -0.49 -3.68
N GLY A 47 5.09 0.80 -3.61
CA GLY A 47 4.40 1.43 -2.50
C GLY A 47 3.93 2.84 -2.83
N PHE A 48 3.42 3.50 -1.82
CA PHE A 48 2.93 4.86 -1.88
C PHE A 48 3.55 5.69 -0.77
N LYS A 49 3.90 6.92 -1.09
CA LYS A 49 4.34 7.94 -0.15
C LYS A 49 3.36 9.11 -0.18
N LEU A 50 3.17 9.76 0.95
CA LEU A 50 2.36 10.96 1.07
C LEU A 50 3.27 12.06 1.64
N ASN A 51 3.31 13.23 1.00
CA ASN A 51 4.13 14.36 1.45
C ASN A 51 5.62 14.05 1.61
N GLY A 52 6.17 13.14 0.78
CA GLY A 52 7.55 12.68 0.89
C GLY A 52 7.79 11.57 1.92
N HIS A 53 6.76 11.14 2.66
CA HIS A 53 6.85 10.11 3.70
C HIS A 53 6.17 8.81 3.29
N PRO A 54 6.75 7.64 3.61
CA PRO A 54 6.15 6.36 3.27
C PRO A 54 4.78 6.18 3.94
N LEU A 55 3.77 5.83 3.14
CA LEU A 55 2.41 5.59 3.60
C LEU A 55 2.17 4.08 3.78
N VAL A 56 2.32 3.33 2.69
CA VAL A 56 2.14 1.88 2.62
C VAL A 56 3.00 1.30 1.50
N TYR A 57 3.45 0.05 1.66
CA TYR A 57 4.08 -0.74 0.61
C TYR A 57 3.24 -1.98 0.36
N PHE A 58 3.37 -2.59 -0.82
CA PHE A 58 2.69 -3.82 -1.13
C PHE A 58 3.59 -4.72 -1.95
N GLY A 59 3.47 -6.02 -1.74
CA GLY A 59 4.30 -7.00 -2.41
C GLY A 59 3.63 -8.35 -2.48
N ALA A 60 4.25 -9.26 -3.19
CA ALA A 60 3.88 -10.66 -3.16
C ALA A 60 5.08 -11.53 -2.79
N GLY A 61 4.81 -12.52 -1.96
CA GLY A 61 5.72 -13.62 -1.64
C GLY A 61 5.43 -14.85 -2.50
N LYS A 62 6.03 -15.99 -2.13
CA LYS A 62 5.94 -17.23 -2.93
C LYS A 62 4.50 -17.70 -3.23
N LYS A 63 3.56 -17.53 -2.29
CA LYS A 63 2.16 -18.01 -2.41
C LYS A 63 1.11 -17.04 -1.86
N HIS A 64 1.49 -15.81 -1.51
CA HIS A 64 0.57 -14.84 -0.91
C HIS A 64 0.97 -13.41 -1.28
N CYS A 65 0.02 -12.49 -1.19
CA CYS A 65 0.26 -11.07 -1.27
C CYS A 65 0.28 -10.48 0.14
N ALA A 66 1.03 -9.39 0.32
CA ALA A 66 1.12 -8.69 1.59
C ALA A 66 1.04 -7.18 1.36
N LEU A 67 0.18 -6.52 2.13
CA LEU A 67 0.16 -5.08 2.30
C LEU A 67 1.00 -4.75 3.53
N TYR A 68 2.12 -4.08 3.32
CA TYR A 68 3.01 -3.61 4.36
C TYR A 68 2.63 -2.19 4.79
N GLY A 69 2.42 -2.03 6.08
CA GLY A 69 1.98 -0.79 6.69
C GLY A 69 1.53 -1.10 8.11
N ALA A 70 1.91 -0.24 9.06
CA ALA A 70 1.42 -0.36 10.43
C ALA A 70 -0.12 -0.28 10.39
N VAL A 71 -0.80 -1.37 10.74
CA VAL A 71 -2.26 -1.41 10.76
C VAL A 71 -2.74 -0.46 11.85
N PRO A 72 -3.61 0.52 11.54
CA PRO A 72 -4.14 1.40 12.57
C PRO A 72 -4.94 0.60 13.62
N PRO A 73 -4.99 1.07 14.87
CA PRO A 73 -5.87 0.47 15.88
C PRO A 73 -7.34 0.54 15.41
N GLY A 74 -8.14 -0.48 15.75
CA GLY A 74 -9.56 -0.56 15.40
C GLY A 74 -9.92 -1.41 14.16
N PHE A 75 -8.92 -1.88 13.40
CA PHE A 75 -9.16 -2.76 12.26
C PHE A 75 -9.10 -4.26 12.59
N THR A 76 -8.82 -4.63 13.85
CA THR A 76 -8.63 -6.01 14.29
C THR A 76 -9.81 -6.90 13.92
N GLU A 77 -11.05 -6.44 14.09
CA GLU A 77 -12.24 -7.24 13.77
C GLU A 77 -12.40 -7.54 12.29
N GLN A 78 -12.22 -6.53 11.44
CA GLN A 78 -12.28 -6.69 9.98
C GLN A 78 -11.12 -7.56 9.46
N LEU A 79 -10.01 -7.59 10.19
CA LEU A 79 -8.82 -8.37 9.88
C LEU A 79 -8.80 -9.76 10.54
N LYS A 80 -9.76 -10.12 11.41
CA LYS A 80 -9.85 -11.46 12.04
C LYS A 80 -9.80 -12.61 11.01
N ASN A 81 -10.36 -12.37 9.83
CA ASN A 81 -10.44 -13.34 8.72
C ASN A 81 -9.22 -13.32 7.79
N PHE A 82 -8.21 -12.49 8.09
CA PHE A 82 -6.99 -12.30 7.33
C PHE A 82 -5.77 -12.52 8.22
N LYS A 83 -4.65 -12.91 7.60
CA LYS A 83 -3.42 -13.15 8.36
C LYS A 83 -2.66 -11.83 8.53
N THR A 84 -2.70 -11.25 9.72
CA THR A 84 -2.01 -9.98 10.00
C THR A 84 -0.82 -10.15 10.94
N SER A 85 0.17 -9.30 10.79
CA SER A 85 1.32 -9.13 11.67
C SER A 85 1.50 -7.65 12.02
N LYS A 86 2.38 -7.35 12.97
CA LYS A 86 2.58 -6.00 13.57
C LYS A 86 2.76 -4.85 12.57
N GLY A 87 3.10 -5.13 11.30
CA GLY A 87 3.15 -4.14 10.23
C GLY A 87 2.81 -4.68 8.84
N ALA A 88 2.08 -5.78 8.73
CA ALA A 88 1.72 -6.35 7.43
C ALA A 88 0.40 -7.13 7.47
N ILE A 89 -0.39 -7.02 6.40
CA ILE A 89 -1.62 -7.77 6.17
C ILE A 89 -1.38 -8.72 5.01
N GLN A 90 -1.34 -10.02 5.28
CA GLN A 90 -1.23 -11.06 4.28
C GLN A 90 -2.62 -11.47 3.79
N PHE A 91 -2.76 -11.54 2.47
CA PHE A 91 -3.97 -11.96 1.78
C PHE A 91 -3.61 -12.83 0.58
N THR A 92 -4.57 -13.59 0.09
CA THR A 92 -4.38 -14.39 -1.13
C THR A 92 -5.07 -13.71 -2.30
N PRO A 93 -4.59 -13.93 -3.53
CA PRO A 93 -5.27 -13.46 -4.73
C PRO A 93 -6.72 -13.97 -4.87
N GLN A 94 -6.99 -15.20 -4.39
CA GLN A 94 -8.35 -15.76 -4.31
C GLN A 94 -9.24 -15.05 -3.26
N LYS A 95 -8.65 -14.55 -2.17
CA LYS A 95 -9.34 -13.82 -1.11
C LYS A 95 -8.73 -12.41 -0.96
N PRO A 96 -8.96 -11.53 -1.95
CA PRO A 96 -8.36 -10.20 -1.95
C PRO A 96 -8.94 -9.33 -0.84
N LEU A 97 -8.21 -8.29 -0.44
CA LEU A 97 -8.68 -7.34 0.57
C LEU A 97 -9.90 -6.55 0.03
N PRO A 98 -11.00 -6.47 0.81
CA PRO A 98 -12.17 -5.73 0.39
C PRO A 98 -11.85 -4.24 0.26
N ALA A 99 -12.39 -3.59 -0.77
CA ALA A 99 -12.09 -2.19 -1.07
C ALA A 99 -12.45 -1.23 0.07
N VAL A 100 -13.53 -1.54 0.78
CA VAL A 100 -13.95 -0.78 1.96
C VAL A 100 -12.87 -0.83 3.05
N LEU A 101 -12.32 -2.00 3.33
CA LEU A 101 -11.27 -2.19 4.34
C LEU A 101 -9.96 -1.50 3.92
N VAL A 102 -9.51 -1.70 2.69
CA VAL A 102 -8.31 -1.04 2.16
C VAL A 102 -8.46 0.48 2.25
N LYS A 103 -9.61 1.02 1.83
CA LYS A 103 -9.88 2.46 1.87
C LYS A 103 -9.86 3.00 3.30
N ALA A 104 -10.48 2.30 4.23
CA ALA A 104 -10.54 2.72 5.63
C ALA A 104 -9.14 2.70 6.29
N ILE A 105 -8.35 1.64 6.05
CA ILE A 105 -6.96 1.54 6.52
C ILE A 105 -6.12 2.67 5.93
N VAL A 106 -6.15 2.85 4.61
CA VAL A 106 -5.36 3.87 3.90
C VAL A 106 -5.73 5.27 4.39
N LYS A 107 -7.02 5.58 4.56
CA LYS A 107 -7.45 6.87 5.11
C LYS A 107 -6.94 7.11 6.52
N ALA A 108 -7.00 6.10 7.39
CA ALA A 108 -6.42 6.20 8.73
C ALA A 108 -4.91 6.43 8.68
N LYS A 109 -4.18 5.74 7.77
CA LYS A 109 -2.75 5.99 7.53
C LYS A 109 -2.47 7.39 7.04
N VAL A 110 -3.30 7.92 6.15
CA VAL A 110 -3.18 9.30 5.64
C VAL A 110 -3.32 10.27 6.80
N ALA A 111 -4.35 10.13 7.63
CA ALA A 111 -4.55 10.97 8.81
C ALA A 111 -3.38 10.85 9.81
N GLU A 112 -2.88 9.64 10.08
CA GLU A 112 -1.68 9.45 10.91
C GLU A 112 -0.44 10.12 10.31
N ASN A 113 -0.23 10.01 9.00
CA ASN A 113 0.90 10.61 8.30
C ASN A 113 0.80 12.14 8.34
N GLU A 114 -0.38 12.71 8.09
CA GLU A 114 -0.63 14.15 8.20
C GLU A 114 -0.48 14.66 9.64
N MET A 115 -0.83 13.88 10.66
CA MET A 115 -0.63 14.24 12.06
C MET A 115 0.85 14.14 12.48
N ARG A 116 1.53 13.08 12.05
CA ARG A 116 2.93 12.81 12.39
C ARG A 116 3.90 13.70 11.64
N TRP A 117 3.56 14.02 10.39
CA TRP A 117 4.32 14.90 9.52
C TRP A 117 3.38 15.92 8.90
N PRO A 118 2.92 16.91 9.70
CA PRO A 118 2.10 17.97 9.17
C PRO A 118 2.88 18.65 8.06
N VAL A 119 2.35 18.58 6.85
CA VAL A 119 2.91 19.32 5.73
C VAL A 119 2.85 20.75 6.17
N LYS A 120 4.02 21.35 6.40
CA LYS A 120 4.14 22.80 6.42
C LYS A 120 3.62 23.20 5.04
N LYS A 121 2.37 23.68 4.95
CA LYS A 121 1.83 24.24 3.72
C LYS A 121 2.84 25.30 3.32
N MET A 122 3.76 24.97 2.42
CA MET A 122 4.61 25.97 1.82
C MET A 122 3.62 26.86 1.09
N LYS A 123 3.37 28.05 1.65
CA LYS A 123 2.59 29.09 0.99
C LYS A 123 3.12 29.12 -0.43
N ARG A 124 2.29 28.76 -1.41
CA ARG A 124 2.58 29.13 -2.80
C ARG A 124 2.58 30.66 -2.78
N ALA A 125 3.77 31.24 -2.73
CA ALA A 125 3.97 32.62 -3.09
C ALA A 125 3.63 32.75 -4.57
N GLY A 126 2.90 33.80 -4.92
CA GLY A 126 2.44 34.11 -6.27
C GLY A 126 0.91 34.21 -6.29
N LYS A 127 0.32 35.39 -6.42
CA LYS A 127 0.71 36.49 -7.32
C LYS A 127 0.62 37.86 -6.66
#